data_AF-A0A533RYZ2-F1
#
_entry.id   AF-A0A533RYZ2-F1
#
_cell.length_a   1.000
_cell.length_b   1.000
_cell.length_c   1.000
_cell.angle_alpha   90.00
_cell.angle_beta   90.00
_cell.angle_gamma   90.00
#
_symmetry.space_group_name_H-M   'P 1'
#
loop_
_entity.id
_entity.type
_entity.pdbx_description
1 polymer ?
#
loop_
_entity_poly.entity_id
_entity_poly.type
_entity_poly.pdbx_seq_one_letter_code
_entity_poly.pdbx_strand_id
1 'polypeptide(L)'
;MESIEAIIVEVGKQFADARLNVFEVQVAGLQGNHLSLRGRVLERANLDALKVAMDGLEIDFSGVQVLRSATPLYRWVATNLTNLHA
;
A
#
# COMPACT_ATOMS: atom_id res chain seq x y z
N MET A 1 -19.78 1.97 12.58
CA MET A 1 -18.97 2.31 11.38
C MET A 1 -17.74 3.13 11.75
N GLU A 2 -17.85 4.09 12.67
CA GLU A 2 -16.75 5.00 13.07
C GLU A 2 -15.44 4.31 13.51
N SER A 3 -15.49 3.12 14.13
CA SER A 3 -14.27 2.43 14.58
C SER A 3 -13.39 1.91 13.44
N ILE A 4 -13.98 1.53 12.29
CA ILE A 4 -13.22 0.98 11.15
C ILE A 4 -12.48 2.09 10.42
N GLU A 5 -13.15 3.21 10.19
CA GLU A 5 -12.53 4.38 9.56
C GLU A 5 -11.41 4.96 10.42
N ALA A 6 -11.58 4.97 11.75
CA ALA A 6 -10.54 5.36 12.68
C ALA A 6 -9.28 4.48 12.58
N ILE A 7 -9.46 3.15 12.48
CA ILE A 7 -8.34 2.21 12.28
C ILE A 7 -7.63 2.47 10.94
N ILE A 8 -8.38 2.67 9.86
CA ILE A 8 -7.81 2.97 8.53
C ILE A 8 -6.99 4.27 8.58
N VAL A 9 -7.51 5.31 9.24
CA VAL A 9 -6.79 6.58 9.40
C VAL A 9 -5.56 6.41 10.28
N GLU A 10 -5.62 5.61 11.34
CA GLU A 10 -4.50 5.38 12.25
C GLU A 10 -3.37 4.58 11.58
N VAL A 11 -3.70 3.52 10.84
CA VAL A 11 -2.73 2.80 10.01
C VAL A 11 -2.18 3.74 8.93
N GLY A 12 -3.04 4.54 8.29
CA GLY A 12 -2.63 5.54 7.30
C GLY A 12 -1.65 6.56 7.86
N LYS A 13 -1.76 6.96 9.14
CA LYS A 13 -0.80 7.85 9.82
C LYS A 13 0.60 7.24 9.96
N GLN A 14 0.71 5.93 10.15
CA GLN A 14 2.02 5.25 10.19
C GLN A 14 2.74 5.29 8.84
N PHE A 15 1.97 5.38 7.75
CA PHE A 15 2.47 5.49 6.38
C PHE A 15 2.25 6.89 5.78
N ALA A 16 1.93 7.91 6.60
CA ALA A 16 1.54 9.25 6.14
C ALA A 16 2.71 10.10 5.63
N ASP A 17 3.89 9.51 5.46
CA ASP A 17 5.02 10.16 4.80
C ASP A 17 4.73 10.29 3.30
N ALA A 18 3.91 11.29 2.95
CA ALA A 18 3.30 11.48 1.64
C ALA A 18 4.31 11.75 0.51
N ARG A 19 5.58 12.01 0.86
CA ARG A 19 6.67 12.18 -0.11
C ARG A 19 7.15 10.85 -0.69
N LEU A 20 6.91 9.76 0.04
CA LEU A 20 7.47 8.44 -0.27
C LEU A 20 6.46 7.30 -0.16
N ASN A 21 5.28 7.54 0.40
CA ASN A 21 4.25 6.51 0.61
C ASN A 21 2.89 6.95 0.05
N VAL A 22 2.22 6.02 -0.64
CA VAL A 22 0.83 6.15 -1.09
C VAL A 22 -0.01 5.23 -0.21
N PHE A 23 -0.98 5.82 0.50
CA PHE A 23 -1.93 5.08 1.32
C PHE A 23 -3.31 5.75 1.20
N GLU A 24 -4.06 5.35 0.18
CA GLU A 24 -5.41 5.83 -0.10
C GLU A 24 -6.36 4.64 -0.05
N VAL A 25 -6.87 4.30 1.14
CA VAL A 25 -7.78 3.16 1.32
C VAL A 25 -9.11 3.68 1.86
N GLN A 26 -10.21 3.23 1.26
CA GLN A 26 -11.57 3.58 1.64
C GLN A 26 -12.41 2.31 1.81
N VAL A 27 -13.40 2.37 2.68
CA VAL A 27 -14.40 1.30 2.83
C VAL A 27 -15.32 1.33 1.62
N ALA A 28 -15.36 0.22 0.87
CA ALA A 28 -16.29 0.03 -0.24
C ALA A 28 -17.64 -0.51 0.27
N GLY A 29 -17.62 -1.33 1.33
CA GLY A 29 -18.81 -1.88 1.95
C GLY A 29 -18.47 -2.77 3.14
N LEU A 30 -19.44 -2.93 4.05
CA LEU A 30 -19.36 -3.84 5.19
C LEU A 30 -20.60 -4.74 5.15
N GLN A 31 -20.41 -6.05 4.99
CA GLN A 31 -21.48 -7.05 5.05
C GLN A 31 -21.17 -8.05 6.16
N GLY A 32 -21.84 -7.91 7.30
CA GLY A 32 -21.62 -8.78 8.46
C GLY A 32 -20.17 -8.69 8.95
N ASN A 33 -19.41 -9.77 8.79
CA ASN A 33 -17.99 -9.85 9.16
C ASN A 33 -17.03 -9.58 7.99
N HIS A 34 -17.57 -9.26 6.80
CA HIS A 34 -16.80 -9.07 5.59
C HIS A 34 -16.69 -7.58 5.26
N LEU A 35 -15.46 -7.06 5.25
CA LEU A 35 -15.13 -5.67 4.95
C LEU A 35 -14.46 -5.58 3.58
N SER A 36 -15.14 -4.97 2.62
CA SER A 36 -14.56 -4.69 1.31
C SER A 36 -13.85 -3.35 1.32
N LEU A 37 -12.58 -3.33 0.97
CA LEU A 37 -11.76 -2.14 0.85
C LEU A 37 -11.47 -1.83 -0.62
N ARG A 38 -11.38 -0.54 -0.94
CA ARG A 38 -10.99 -0.06 -2.27
C ARG A 38 -9.99 1.07 -2.18
N GLY A 39 -9.15 1.19 -3.19
CA GLY A 39 -8.21 2.31 -3.31
C GLY A 39 -6.83 1.89 -3.78
N ARG A 40 -5.79 2.56 -3.29
CA ARG A 40 -4.41 2.39 -3.73
C ARG A 40 -3.46 2.42 -2.54
N VAL A 41 -2.52 1.50 -2.53
CA VAL A 41 -1.40 1.48 -1.57
C VAL A 41 -0.10 1.37 -2.33
N LEU A 42 0.97 1.91 -1.77
CA LEU A 42 2.28 1.81 -2.37
C LEU A 42 2.78 0.36 -2.35
N GLU A 43 2.82 -0.26 -1.16
CA GLU A 43 3.41 -1.58 -0.99
C GLU A 43 2.43 -2.58 -0.38
N ARG A 44 2.72 -3.86 -0.60
CA ARG A 44 1.94 -4.96 0.00
C ARG A 44 2.04 -4.98 1.53
N ALA A 45 3.17 -4.53 2.09
CA ALA A 45 3.35 -4.35 3.53
C ALA A 45 2.28 -3.44 4.16
N ASN A 46 1.74 -2.48 3.40
CA ASN A 46 0.65 -1.61 3.85
C ASN A 46 -0.67 -2.39 4.04
N LEU A 47 -0.92 -3.41 3.19
CA LEU A 47 -2.08 -4.29 3.32
C LEU A 47 -1.93 -5.25 4.50
N ASP A 48 -0.73 -5.78 4.71
CA ASP A 48 -0.44 -6.64 5.85
C ASP A 48 -0.64 -5.90 7.18
N ALA A 49 -0.22 -4.63 7.27
CA ALA A 49 -0.47 -3.79 8.45
C ALA A 49 -1.98 -3.57 8.70
N LEU A 50 -2.76 -3.32 7.63
CA LEU A 50 -4.23 -3.22 7.70
C LEU A 50 -4.87 -4.52 8.20
N LYS A 51 -4.40 -5.66 7.71
CA LYS A 51 -4.89 -6.98 8.11
C LYS A 51 -4.64 -7.24 9.61
N VAL A 52 -3.45 -6.90 10.10
CA VAL A 52 -3.10 -7.05 11.53
C VAL A 52 -3.91 -6.10 12.42
N ALA A 53 -4.12 -4.86 11.97
CA ALA A 53 -4.90 -3.88 12.74
C ALA A 53 -6.40 -4.21 12.82
N MET A 54 -6.90 -5.03 11.90
CA MET A 54 -8.31 -5.43 11.80
C MET A 54 -8.49 -6.94 12.02
N ASP A 55 -7.71 -7.50 12.95
CA ASP A 55 -7.77 -8.90 13.33
C ASP A 55 -9.20 -9.29 13.77
N GLY A 56 -9.73 -10.36 13.17
CA GLY A 56 -11.10 -10.84 13.40
C GLY A 56 -12.13 -10.47 12.33
N LEU A 57 -11.82 -9.55 11.40
CA LEU A 57 -12.65 -9.25 10.23
C LEU A 57 -12.11 -9.93 8.97
N GLU A 58 -13.01 -10.38 8.10
CA GLU A 58 -12.65 -10.90 6.79
C GLU A 58 -12.53 -9.72 5.83
N ILE A 59 -11.30 -9.39 5.40
CA ILE A 59 -11.05 -8.18 4.61
C ILE A 59 -10.84 -8.57 3.15
N ASP A 60 -11.66 -8.00 2.27
CA ASP A 60 -11.47 -8.10 0.83
C ASP A 60 -10.67 -6.93 0.30
N PHE A 61 -9.47 -7.25 -0.20
CA PHE A 61 -8.52 -6.32 -0.82
C PHE A 61 -8.62 -6.32 -2.36
N SER A 62 -9.58 -7.02 -2.96
CA SER A 62 -9.73 -7.09 -4.42
C SER A 62 -9.86 -5.71 -5.08
N GLY A 63 -10.43 -4.74 -4.37
CA GLY A 63 -10.57 -3.35 -4.81
C GLY A 63 -9.34 -2.47 -4.54
N VAL A 64 -8.27 -2.99 -3.92
CA VAL A 64 -7.08 -2.22 -3.53
C VAL A 64 -5.91 -2.52 -4.47
N GLN A 65 -5.44 -1.48 -5.17
CA GLN A 65 -4.31 -1.59 -6.09
C GLN A 65 -2.98 -1.33 -5.37
N VAL A 66 -2.02 -2.25 -5.51
CA VAL A 66 -0.64 -2.05 -5.04
C VAL A 66 0.18 -1.43 -6.17
N LEU A 67 0.76 -0.25 -5.93
CA LEU A 67 1.45 0.54 -6.95
C LEU A 67 2.91 0.12 -7.16
N ARG A 68 3.60 -0.31 -6.11
CA ARG A 68 4.98 -0.76 -6.17
C ARG A 68 4.99 -2.27 -6.38
N SER A 69 5.32 -2.70 -7.60
CA SER A 69 5.73 -4.08 -7.83
C SER A 69 7.06 -4.31 -7.12
N ALA A 70 7.12 -5.35 -6.27
CA ALA A 70 8.28 -5.66 -5.44
C ALA A 70 9.56 -6.04 -6.22
N THR A 71 9.50 -6.06 -7.56
CA THR A 71 10.61 -6.46 -8.42
C THR A 71 11.34 -5.21 -8.92
N PRO A 72 12.49 -4.82 -8.31
CA PRO A 72 13.36 -3.83 -8.91
C PRO A 72 13.80 -4.32 -10.30
N LEU A 73 13.46 -3.55 -11.34
CA LEU A 73 13.96 -3.78 -12.69
C LEU A 73 15.41 -3.30 -12.74
N TYR A 74 16.35 -4.21 -12.53
CA TYR A 74 17.78 -3.91 -12.71
C TYR A 74 18.10 -3.81 -14.20
N ARG A 75 18.37 -2.61 -14.70
CA ARG A 75 18.98 -2.42 -16.02
C ARG A 75 20.49 -2.25 -15.84
N TRP A 76 21.24 -3.28 -16.20
CA TRP A 76 22.70 -3.22 -16.27
C TRP A 76 23.11 -2.30 -17.43
N VAL A 77 23.90 -1.27 -17.12
CA VAL A 77 24.60 -0.43 -18.10
C VAL A 77 26.06 -0.84 -18.12
N ALA A 78 26.52 -1.42 -19.24
CA ALA A 78 27.90 -1.89 -19.40
C ALA A 78 28.87 -0.80 -19.90
N THR A 79 28.39 0.42 -20.15
CA THR A 79 29.21 1.49 -20.70
C THR A 79 30.00 2.15 -19.57
N ASN A 80 31.28 1.78 -19.45
CA ASN A 80 32.25 2.52 -18.65
C ASN A 80 32.20 4.01 -19.05
N LEU A 81 31.81 4.87 -18.11
CA LEU A 81 31.82 6.34 -18.23
C LEU A 81 33.25 6.91 -18.10
N THR A 82 34.23 6.21 -18.66
CA THR A 82 35.65 6.60 -18.61
C THR A 82 36.14 6.78 -20.03
N ASN A 83 35.72 7.88 -20.67
CA ASN A 83 36.44 8.53 -21.78
C ASN A 83 35.68 9.80 -22.17
N LEU A 84 35.76 10.83 -21.33
CA LEU A 84 35.52 12.19 -21.75
C LEU A 84 36.76 13.01 -21.39
N HIS A 85 37.84 12.86 -22.14
CA HIS A 85 38.90 13.87 -22.30
C HIS A 85 39.71 13.48 -23.54
N ALA A 86 39.53 14.23 -24.63
CA ALA A 86 40.42 14.28 -25.79
C ALA A 86 40.91 15.72 -25.94
#